data_AF-A0A953PX78-F1
#
_entry.id   AF-A0A953PX78-F1
#
_cell.length_a   1.000
_cell.length_b   1.000
_cell.length_c   1.000
_cell.angle_alpha   90.00
_cell.angle_beta   90.00
_cell.angle_gamma   90.00
#
_symmetry.space_group_name_H-M   'P 1'
#
loop_
_entity.id
_entity.type
_entity.pdbx_description
1 polymer ?
#
loop_
_entity_poly.entity_id
_entity_poly.type
_entity_poly.pdbx_seq_one_letter_code
_entity_poly.pdbx_strand_id
1 'polypeptide(L)' 'TQAGLRVKSQLDTNQYPAGIKVSDKQMAQIRLERDEFHGEWNYSILSRRNQS' A
#
# COMPACT_ATOMS: atom_id res chain seq x y z
N THR A 1 13.03 -31.43 -3.22
CA THR A 1 13.80 -30.16 -3.16
C THR A 1 14.29 -29.97 -1.74
N GLN A 2 15.59 -29.69 -1.53
CA GLN A 2 16.24 -29.69 -0.21
C GLN A 2 16.78 -28.31 0.21
N ALA A 3 16.41 -27.25 -0.51
CA ALA A 3 16.69 -25.89 -0.07
C ALA A 3 15.49 -25.37 0.74
N GLY A 4 15.59 -25.42 2.07
CA GLY A 4 14.59 -24.82 2.95
C GLY A 4 14.55 -23.30 2.80
N LEU A 5 13.36 -22.72 2.78
CA LEU A 5 13.16 -21.27 2.77
C LEU A 5 13.65 -20.67 4.10
N ARG A 6 14.56 -19.70 4.06
CA ARG A 6 14.97 -18.93 5.25
C ARG A 6 14.07 -17.70 5.37
N VAL A 7 13.20 -17.70 6.38
CA VAL A 7 12.34 -16.55 6.70
C VAL A 7 13.12 -15.57 7.58
N LYS A 8 13.02 -14.28 7.26
CA LYS A 8 13.57 -13.18 8.07
C LYS A 8 12.40 -12.36 8.62
N SER A 9 12.47 -11.99 9.89
CA SER A 9 11.53 -11.09 10.55
C SER A 9 12.27 -10.14 11.46
N GLN A 10 11.81 -8.89 11.56
CA GLN A 10 12.34 -7.90 12.50
C GLN A 10 11.20 -7.17 13.20
N LEU A 11 11.48 -6.64 14.39
CA LEU A 11 10.55 -5.72 15.06
C LEU A 11 10.54 -4.38 14.29
N ASP A 12 9.34 -3.91 13.95
CA ASP A 12 9.13 -2.53 13.51
C ASP A 12 8.89 -1.65 14.74
N THR A 13 9.80 -0.71 15.01
CA THR A 13 9.73 0.22 16.15
C THR A 13 9.09 1.56 15.78
N ASN A 14 8.59 1.71 14.54
CA ASN A 14 7.90 2.92 14.12
C ASN A 14 6.63 3.16 14.95
N GLN A 15 6.34 4.43 15.21
CA GLN A 15 5.10 4.84 15.87
C GLN A 15 4.02 5.03 14.82
N TYR A 16 2.89 4.34 15.02
CA TYR A 16 1.72 4.43 14.14
C TYR A 16 0.54 4.99 14.94
N PRO A 17 0.29 6.31 14.87
CA PRO A 17 -0.84 6.91 15.57
C PRO A 17 -2.15 6.28 15.10
N ALA A 18 -2.96 5.80 16.05
CA ALA A 18 -4.27 5.25 15.76
C ALA A 18 -5.28 6.36 15.43
N GLY A 19 -6.27 6.04 14.59
CA GLY A 19 -7.41 6.93 14.34
C GLY A 19 -7.13 8.14 13.47
N ILE A 20 -6.03 8.14 12.69
CA ILE A 20 -5.80 9.17 11.68
C ILE A 20 -6.94 9.12 10.65
N LYS A 21 -7.78 10.17 10.64
CA LYS A 21 -8.84 10.32 9.64
C LYS A 21 -8.29 10.97 8.38
N VAL A 22 -8.47 10.31 7.26
CA VAL A 22 -8.21 10.86 5.93
C VAL A 22 -9.56 11.25 5.32
N SER A 23 -9.67 12.47 4.80
CA SER A 23 -10.90 12.92 4.14
C SER A 23 -11.12 12.21 2.81
N ASP A 24 -12.39 12.08 2.38
CA ASP A 24 -12.73 11.51 1.08
C ASP A 24 -12.04 12.26 -0.07
N LYS A 25 -11.89 13.58 0.06
CA LYS A 25 -11.16 14.42 -0.90
C LYS A 25 -9.68 14.01 -1.00
N GLN A 26 -9.02 13.72 0.11
CA GLN A 26 -7.63 13.26 0.11
C GLN A 26 -7.52 11.84 -0.47
N MET A 27 -8.47 10.95 -0.14
CA MET A 27 -8.50 9.60 -0.70
C MET A 27 -8.71 9.61 -2.21
N ALA A 28 -9.60 10.48 -2.72
CA ALA A 28 -9.87 10.64 -4.15
C ALA A 28 -8.67 11.17 -4.96
N GLN A 29 -7.67 11.78 -4.30
CA GLN A 29 -6.44 12.22 -4.96
C GLN A 29 -5.45 11.06 -5.23
N ILE A 30 -5.67 9.89 -4.63
CA ILE A 30 -4.83 8.72 -4.86
C ILE A 30 -5.15 8.18 -6.26
N ARG A 31 -4.11 8.07 -7.09
CA ARG A 31 -4.22 7.46 -8.41
C ARG A 31 -4.16 5.93 -8.27
N LEU A 32 -5.28 5.36 -7.85
CA LEU A 32 -5.45 3.93 -7.65
C LEU A 32 -5.94 3.27 -8.94
N GLU A 33 -5.21 2.26 -9.41
CA GLU A 33 -5.65 1.37 -10.49
C GLU A 33 -5.94 0.00 -9.89
N ARG A 34 -7.18 -0.46 -10.02
CA ARG A 34 -7.63 -1.74 -9.47
C ARG A 34 -7.45 -2.83 -10.52
N ASP A 35 -6.95 -3.97 -10.11
CA ASP A 35 -6.83 -5.14 -10.98
C ASP A 35 -8.23 -5.72 -11.31
N GLU A 36 -8.37 -6.35 -12.47
CA GLU A 36 -9.59 -7.06 -12.85
C GLU A 36 -9.83 -8.28 -11.94
N PHE A 37 -8.76 -8.91 -11.47
CA PHE A 37 -8.81 -10.01 -10.52
C PHE A 37 -8.68 -9.49 -9.08
N HIS A 38 -9.81 -9.43 -8.37
CA HIS A 38 -9.88 -8.99 -6.97
C HIS A 38 -9.28 -7.59 -6.73
N GLY A 39 -9.71 -6.60 -7.51
CA GLY A 39 -9.28 -5.20 -7.40
C GLY A 39 -9.50 -4.52 -6.04
N GLU A 40 -10.25 -5.16 -5.14
CA GLU A 40 -10.36 -4.76 -3.73
C GLU A 40 -9.11 -5.10 -2.90
N TRP A 41 -8.35 -6.13 -3.31
CA TRP A 41 -7.06 -6.53 -2.71
C TRP A 41 -5.87 -6.13 -3.59
N ASN A 42 -6.02 -6.33 -4.89
CA ASN A 42 -4.96 -6.19 -5.89
C ASN A 42 -5.09 -4.83 -6.58
N TYR A 43 -4.19 -3.92 -6.28
CA TYR A 43 -4.19 -2.59 -6.87
C TYR A 43 -2.78 -2.03 -7.01
N SER A 44 -2.63 -1.10 -7.94
CA SER A 44 -1.44 -0.30 -8.14
C SER A 44 -1.68 1.15 -7.74
N ILE A 45 -0.71 1.76 -7.05
CA ILE A 45 -0.71 3.20 -6.77
C ILE A 45 0.24 3.86 -7.76
N LEU A 46 -0.32 4.60 -8.71
CA LEU A 46 0.47 5.30 -9.72
C LEU A 46 1.10 6.56 -9.15
N SER A 47 2.26 6.93 -9.68
CA SER A 47 2.92 8.18 -9.31
C SER A 47 2.00 9.38 -9.57
N ARG A 48 2.05 10.39 -8.70
CA ARG A 48 1.37 11.66 -8.99
C ARG A 48 2.11 12.27 -10.18
N ARG A 49 1.37 12.71 -11.21
CA ARG A 49 1.98 13.49 -12.30
C ARG A 49 2.62 14.71 -11.65
N ASN A 50 3.94 14.81 -11.73
CA ASN A 50 4.65 16.02 -11.32
C ASN A 50 4.10 17.16 -12.18
N GLN A 51 3.36 18.07 -11.57
CA GLN A 51 3.00 19.31 -12.24
C GLN A 51 4.29 20.09 -12.44
N SER A 52 4.67 20.28 -13.70
CA SER A 52 5.75 21.19 -14.12
C SER A 52 5.19 22.61 -14.21
#